data_AF-A0AAD8WRN5-F1
#
_entry.id   AF-A0AAD8WRN5-F1
#
_cell.length_a   1.000
_cell.length_b   1.000
_cell.length_c   1.000
_cell.angle_alpha   90.00
_cell.angle_beta   90.00
_cell.angle_gamma   90.00
#
_symmetry.space_group_name_H-M   'P 1'
#
loop_
_entity.id
_entity.type
_entity.pdbx_description
1 polymer ?
#
loop_
_entity_poly.entity_id
_entity_poly.type
_entity_poly.pdbx_seq_one_letter_code
_entity_poly.pdbx_strand_id
1 'polypeptide(L)'
;MAEKLYRLSPPEDLTLATMLVRPSRQFVDDATMIGEGVLTAERYGAVSRVYIIAEEDKSWSPEFQRRMASWNPGTEVRGLEGADHMPMFSKPREFSDLLVEIANKYV
;
A
#
# COMPACT_ATOMS: atom_id res chain seq x y z
N MET A 1 12.32 7.65 8.73
CA MET A 1 12.38 6.42 7.91
C MET A 1 12.38 5.19 8.80
N ALA A 2 13.39 5.00 9.66
CA ALA A 2 13.47 3.89 10.62
C ALA A 2 12.16 3.65 11.42
N GLU A 3 11.79 4.59 12.30
CA GLU A 3 10.63 4.42 13.21
C GLU A 3 9.26 4.33 12.53
N LYS A 4 9.12 4.94 11.35
CA LYS A 4 7.82 5.05 10.67
C LYS A 4 7.61 4.02 9.57
N LEU A 5 8.67 3.67 8.84
CA LEU A 5 8.59 2.87 7.62
C LEU A 5 9.23 1.49 7.77
N TYR A 6 10.37 1.38 8.47
CA TYR A 6 11.19 0.15 8.53
C TYR A 6 11.29 -0.42 9.94
N ARG A 7 10.35 -0.11 10.85
CA ARG A 7 10.46 -0.44 12.27
C ARG A 7 10.52 -1.95 12.53
N LEU A 8 9.85 -2.74 11.70
CA LEU A 8 9.79 -4.21 11.82
C LEU A 8 10.54 -4.90 10.68
N SER A 9 11.18 -4.13 9.80
CA SER A 9 12.02 -4.60 8.72
C SER A 9 13.44 -4.90 9.21
N PRO A 10 14.20 -5.79 8.53
CA PRO A 10 15.62 -5.99 8.80
C PRO A 10 16.43 -4.67 8.72
N PRO A 11 17.44 -4.48 9.59
CA PRO A 11 18.27 -3.28 9.58
C PRO A 11 19.08 -3.09 8.29
N GLU A 12 19.36 -4.18 7.58
CA GLU A 12 20.01 -4.17 6.26
C GLU A 12 19.13 -3.46 5.21
N ASP A 13 17.81 -3.67 5.24
CA ASP A 13 16.87 -3.02 4.32
C ASP A 13 16.76 -1.52 4.59
N LEU A 14 16.78 -1.11 5.87
CA LEU A 14 16.86 0.31 6.24
C LEU A 14 18.17 0.92 5.74
N THR A 15 19.29 0.23 5.91
CA THR A 15 20.60 0.70 5.42
C THR A 15 20.56 0.88 3.90
N LEU A 16 20.05 -0.11 3.18
CA LEU A 16 19.88 -0.04 1.73
C LEU A 16 18.98 1.15 1.32
N ALA A 17 17.88 1.37 2.04
CA ALA A 17 17.00 2.50 1.80
C ALA A 17 17.71 3.84 1.99
N THR A 18 18.56 3.98 3.02
CA THR A 18 19.34 5.23 3.23
C THR A 18 20.34 5.51 2.11
N MET A 19 20.78 4.48 1.39
CA MET A 19 21.71 4.61 0.26
C MET A 19 20.99 4.90 -1.07
N LEU A 20 19.76 4.42 -1.23
CA LEU A 20 19.09 4.39 -2.54
C LEU A 20 17.87 5.32 -2.67
N VAL A 21 17.26 5.76 -1.56
CA VAL A 21 16.08 6.64 -1.64
C VAL A 21 16.45 7.98 -2.28
N ARG A 22 15.61 8.42 -3.21
CA ARG A 22 15.75 9.69 -3.94
C ARG A 22 14.58 10.62 -3.63
N PRO A 23 14.75 11.94 -3.76
CA PRO A 23 13.63 12.88 -3.65
C PRO A 23 12.50 12.54 -4.63
N SER A 24 11.26 12.58 -4.14
CA SER A 24 10.04 12.38 -4.92
C SER A 24 9.06 13.54 -4.68
N ARG A 25 8.16 13.79 -5.63
CA ARG A 25 7.06 14.75 -5.49
C ARG A 25 5.72 14.02 -5.56
N GLN A 26 4.74 14.50 -4.79
CA GLN A 26 3.40 13.93 -4.74
C GLN A 26 2.43 14.53 -5.78
N PHE A 27 2.85 15.57 -6.52
CA PHE A 27 2.04 16.20 -7.59
C PHE A 27 0.63 16.63 -7.16
N VAL A 28 0.45 17.00 -5.89
CA VAL A 28 -0.86 17.33 -5.31
C VAL A 28 -1.54 18.51 -6.03
N ASP A 29 -0.76 19.48 -6.52
CA ASP A 29 -1.24 20.67 -7.21
C ASP A 29 -1.11 20.58 -8.75
N ASP A 30 -0.87 19.39 -9.29
CA ASP A 30 -0.74 19.20 -10.75
C ASP A 30 -2.13 19.17 -11.40
N ALA A 31 -2.41 20.15 -12.26
CA ALA A 31 -3.70 20.27 -12.95
C ALA A 31 -4.05 19.02 -13.81
N THR A 32 -3.07 18.21 -14.21
CA THR A 32 -3.32 16.96 -14.95
C THR A 32 -3.78 15.80 -14.05
N MET A 33 -3.56 15.91 -12.74
CA MET A 33 -3.92 14.92 -11.72
C MET A 33 -5.21 15.28 -10.97
N ILE A 34 -5.82 16.42 -11.32
CA ILE A 34 -6.99 16.98 -10.64
C ILE A 34 -8.15 17.02 -11.63
N GLY A 35 -9.26 16.35 -11.31
CA GLY A 35 -10.51 16.45 -12.07
C GLY A 35 -11.25 15.12 -12.24
N GLU A 36 -12.56 15.21 -12.53
CA GLU A 36 -13.47 14.06 -12.64
C GLU A 36 -13.14 13.13 -13.82
N GLY A 37 -12.36 13.60 -14.80
CA GLY A 37 -11.94 12.80 -15.96
C GLY A 37 -10.67 11.97 -15.76
N VAL A 38 -9.95 12.14 -14.66
CA VAL A 38 -8.66 11.45 -14.42
C VAL A 38 -8.89 9.97 -14.12
N LEU A 39 -9.87 9.65 -13.27
CA LEU A 39 -10.30 8.29 -12.95
C LEU A 39 -11.79 8.17 -13.20
N THR A 40 -12.21 7.24 -14.08
CA THR A 40 -13.63 7.04 -14.42
C THR A 40 -14.15 5.68 -13.96
N ALA A 41 -15.46 5.58 -13.78
CA ALA A 41 -16.12 4.33 -13.36
C ALA A 41 -15.96 3.21 -14.41
N GLU A 42 -16.02 3.56 -15.70
CA GLU A 42 -15.97 2.62 -16.82
C GLU A 42 -14.56 2.05 -17.06
N ARG A 43 -13.52 2.74 -16.55
CA ARG A 43 -12.12 2.32 -16.67
C ARG A 43 -11.58 1.88 -15.32
N TYR A 44 -11.09 2.83 -14.53
CA TYR A 44 -10.50 2.55 -13.22
C TYR A 44 -11.48 1.86 -12.27
N GLY A 45 -12.74 2.30 -12.27
CA GLY A 45 -13.79 1.74 -11.42
C GLY A 45 -14.13 0.28 -11.73
N ALA A 46 -13.99 -0.14 -12.99
CA ALA A 46 -14.36 -1.47 -13.48
C ALA A 46 -13.37 -2.57 -13.08
N VAL A 47 -12.14 -2.21 -12.66
CA VAL A 47 -11.13 -3.18 -12.23
C VAL A 47 -11.40 -3.61 -10.79
N SER A 48 -11.32 -4.91 -10.52
CA SER A 48 -11.37 -5.46 -9.16
C SER A 48 -10.22 -4.94 -8.31
N ARG A 49 -10.51 -4.51 -7.07
CA ARG A 49 -9.51 -3.91 -6.17
C ARG A 49 -9.41 -4.69 -4.87
N VAL A 50 -8.17 -4.94 -4.46
CA VAL A 50 -7.83 -5.45 -3.14
C VAL A 50 -6.91 -4.46 -2.46
N TYR A 51 -7.20 -4.09 -1.22
CA TYR A 51 -6.36 -3.27 -0.36
C TYR A 51 -5.79 -4.13 0.76
N ILE A 52 -4.46 -4.23 0.83
CA ILE A 52 -3.75 -4.96 1.87
C ILE A 52 -3.31 -3.96 2.94
N ILE A 53 -3.83 -4.13 4.15
CA ILE A 53 -3.53 -3.28 5.31
C ILE A 53 -2.29 -3.82 6.00
N ALA A 54 -1.27 -2.99 6.16
CA ALA A 54 -0.16 -3.26 7.06
C ALA A 54 -0.55 -2.86 8.50
N GLU A 55 -0.84 -3.84 9.35
CA GLU A 55 -1.47 -3.59 10.67
C GLU A 55 -0.52 -2.90 11.66
N GLU A 56 0.80 -2.91 11.44
CA GLU A 56 1.78 -2.22 12.28
C GLU A 56 2.39 -0.96 11.64
N ASP A 57 1.83 -0.49 10.52
CA ASP A 57 2.27 0.74 9.85
C ASP A 57 2.12 1.96 10.79
N LYS A 58 3.22 2.71 10.96
CA LYS A 58 3.28 3.94 11.77
C LYS A 58 3.32 5.22 10.92
N SER A 59 3.38 5.09 9.60
CA SER A 59 3.16 6.17 8.63
C SER A 59 1.68 6.37 8.33
N TRP A 60 0.92 5.28 8.20
CA TRP A 60 -0.52 5.29 8.00
C TRP A 60 -1.20 4.35 8.97
N SER A 61 -2.01 4.87 9.89
CA SER A 61 -2.67 4.02 10.87
C SER A 61 -3.61 3.00 10.17
N PRO A 62 -3.78 1.79 10.70
CA PRO A 62 -4.68 0.80 10.12
C PRO A 62 -6.12 1.32 9.95
N GLU A 63 -6.60 2.17 10.87
CA GLU A 63 -7.91 2.82 10.76
C GLU A 63 -7.97 3.77 9.56
N PHE A 64 -6.90 4.53 9.32
CA PHE A 64 -6.81 5.40 8.16
C PHE A 64 -6.73 4.60 6.86
N GLN A 65 -5.99 3.49 6.84
CA GLN A 65 -5.94 2.56 5.69
C GLN A 65 -7.33 1.98 5.37
N ARG A 66 -8.08 1.52 6.39
CA ARG A 66 -9.49 1.07 6.23
C ARG A 66 -10.38 2.19 5.69
N ARG A 67 -10.18 3.42 6.15
CA ARG A 67 -10.92 4.59 5.66
C ARG A 67 -10.59 4.90 4.19
N MET A 68 -9.33 4.80 3.78
CA MET A 68 -8.94 4.98 2.37
C MET A 68 -9.58 3.92 1.48
N ALA A 69 -9.60 2.66 1.93
CA ALA A 69 -10.25 1.57 1.19
C ALA A 69 -11.75 1.81 1.01
N SER A 70 -12.44 2.37 2.03
CA SER A 70 -13.89 2.62 1.95
C SER A 70 -14.28 3.74 0.99
N TRP A 71 -13.37 4.64 0.62
CA TRP A 71 -13.60 5.64 -0.43
C TRP A 71 -13.75 5.01 -1.82
N ASN A 72 -13.39 3.75 -1.99
CA ASN A 72 -13.48 3.02 -3.25
C ASN A 72 -14.45 1.83 -3.07
N PRO A 73 -15.75 1.99 -3.40
CA PRO A 73 -16.74 0.93 -3.27
C PRO A 73 -16.30 -0.37 -3.97
N GLY A 74 -16.62 -1.51 -3.36
CA GLY A 74 -16.27 -2.84 -3.88
C GLY A 74 -14.81 -3.26 -3.64
N THR A 75 -14.01 -2.44 -2.96
CA THR A 75 -12.64 -2.83 -2.58
C THR A 75 -12.67 -3.92 -1.52
N GLU A 76 -12.04 -5.05 -1.83
CA GLU A 76 -11.77 -6.09 -0.85
C GLU A 76 -10.65 -5.64 0.08
N VAL A 77 -10.81 -5.86 1.39
CA VAL A 77 -9.80 -5.52 2.39
C VAL A 77 -9.22 -6.79 2.98
N ARG A 78 -7.89 -6.84 3.08
CA ARG A 78 -7.11 -7.92 3.71
C ARG A 78 -6.15 -7.30 4.72
N GLY A 79 -6.05 -7.87 5.92
CA GLY A 79 -5.07 -7.44 6.92
C GLY A 79 -3.80 -8.29 6.82
N LEU A 80 -2.65 -7.66 6.99
CA LEU A 80 -1.35 -8.32 7.12
C LEU A 80 -0.77 -8.00 8.49
N GLU A 81 -0.95 -8.94 9.42
CA GLU A 81 -0.52 -8.78 10.81
C GLU A 81 1.01 -8.75 10.92
N GLY A 82 1.52 -7.83 11.75
CA GLY A 82 2.94 -7.67 11.99
C GLY A 82 3.74 -7.04 10.85
N ALA A 83 3.08 -6.60 9.77
CA ALA A 83 3.74 -5.82 8.71
C ALA A 83 3.82 -4.35 9.08
N ASP A 84 5.02 -3.76 8.95
CA ASP A 84 5.21 -2.32 8.94
C ASP A 84 4.85 -1.72 7.56
N HIS A 85 5.20 -0.46 7.33
CA HIS A 85 4.94 0.21 6.05
C HIS A 85 5.57 -0.49 4.84
N MET A 86 6.57 -1.35 5.05
CA MET A 86 7.29 -2.08 4.03
C MET A 86 6.98 -3.59 4.15
N PRO A 87 5.75 -4.04 3.83
CA PRO A 87 5.33 -5.44 4.01
C PRO A 87 6.20 -6.43 3.23
N MET A 88 6.78 -6.00 2.11
CA MET A 88 7.73 -6.79 1.33
C MET A 88 9.07 -7.05 2.04
N PHE A 89 9.38 -6.33 3.11
CA PHE A 89 10.59 -6.52 3.92
C PHE A 89 10.28 -7.07 5.31
N SER A 90 9.26 -6.53 5.98
CA SER A 90 8.87 -7.00 7.32
C SER A 90 8.14 -8.35 7.31
N LYS A 91 7.36 -8.62 6.25
CA LYS A 91 6.50 -9.83 6.12
C LYS A 91 6.52 -10.44 4.70
N PRO A 92 7.70 -10.72 4.10
CA PRO A 92 7.80 -11.09 2.68
C PRO A 92 7.05 -12.38 2.31
N ARG A 93 7.06 -13.39 3.18
CA ARG A 93 6.40 -14.68 2.89
C ARG A 93 4.90 -14.55 2.95
N GLU A 94 4.38 -14.04 4.07
CA GLU A 94 2.95 -13.84 4.27
C GLU A 94 2.36 -12.87 3.24
N PHE A 95 3.10 -11.83 2.87
CA PHE A 95 2.72 -10.93 1.79
C PHE A 95 2.67 -11.64 0.44
N SER A 96 3.67 -12.45 0.11
CA SER A 96 3.70 -13.25 -1.13
C SER A 96 2.54 -14.24 -1.20
N ASP A 97 2.28 -14.98 -0.12
CA ASP A 97 1.19 -15.96 -0.06
C ASP A 97 -0.16 -15.27 -0.28
N LEU A 98 -0.37 -14.11 0.36
CA LEU A 98 -1.58 -13.31 0.17
C LEU A 98 -1.74 -12.83 -1.27
N LEU A 99 -0.66 -12.41 -1.94
CA LEU A 99 -0.70 -12.04 -3.36
C LEU A 99 -1.06 -13.23 -4.26
N VAL A 100 -0.55 -14.42 -3.97
CA VAL A 100 -0.89 -15.65 -4.71
C VAL A 100 -2.35 -16.02 -4.51
N GLU A 101 -2.89 -15.90 -3.29
CA GLU A 101 -4.32 -16.10 -3.02
C GLU A 101 -5.20 -15.14 -3.81
N ILE A 102 -4.82 -13.85 -3.84
CA ILE A 102 -5.53 -12.83 -4.62
C ILE A 102 -5.48 -13.17 -6.11
N ALA A 103 -4.32 -13.53 -6.65
CA ALA A 103 -4.16 -13.90 -8.05
C ALA A 103 -5.01 -15.11 -8.43
N ASN A 104 -5.11 -16.12 -7.56
CA ASN A 104 -5.94 -17.30 -7.78
C ASN A 104 -7.45 -17.00 -7.68
N LYS A 105 -7.84 -15.95 -6.95
CA LYS A 105 -9.23 -15.54 -6.79
C LYS A 105 -9.75 -14.73 -7.99
N TYR A 106 -8.93 -13.84 -8.53
CA TYR A 106 -9.29 -12.92 -9.60
C TYR A 106 -8.64 -13.35 -10.92
N VAL A 107 -9.10 -14.49 -11.45
CA VAL A 107 -8.73 -15.02 -12.78
C VAL A 107 -9.61 -14.44 -13.86
#